data_AF-A0A8C9XK37-F1
#
_entry.id   AF-A0A8C9XK37-F1
#
_cell.length_a   1.000
_cell.length_b   1.000
_cell.length_c   1.000
_cell.angle_alpha   90.00
_cell.angle_beta   90.00
_cell.angle_gamma   90.00
#
_symmetry.space_group_name_H-M   'P 1'
#
loop_
_entity.id
_entity.type
_entity.pdbx_description
1 polymer ?
#
loop_
_entity_poly.entity_id
_entity_poly.type
_entity_poly.pdbx_seq_one_letter_code
_entity_poly.pdbx_strand_id
1 'polypeptide(L)'
;MAGAIIENMSTKKLVIVGVTLLLFQAFAFMVGGLIEDGALATIDVGLAYRDDTVSEWTEMAHSYEQRKLSCNFTTAKTFENEGRYYECDLLPFMEVGSVAHKYYLLNIRLPVNERKKVNVGIGEIKDIRLVSIHQNGGFTKVWFAMKTFLTPSILIIMIWYWRRITLMSRPPVLLEKVILALGISMTFINIPVEWFSVGFNWTWMLLFGDIRQGVFYSMLLSFWIIFCGEHLMDQTERNRFSVYWKQVGPIVFGSFCLFIFDMCERGVQLTNPFYSIWASDVGTELAMAFIIVAGICACLYFLFLCFMVFQVFRNISGKRTSLPAMSKARRLHYEGLIFRFKFLMLVTLTCAAMTVIFFIISQVNEGHWHWGEHTVQVNSAFFTGIYGMWNLYVFAIMFLYAPSHKRYGDEQSRDTGGNSGEDIQLTTTITHVDGPTEIYKMTGKEAQE
;
A
#
# COMPACT_ATOMS: atom_id res chain seq x y z
N MET A 1 42.89 -15.97 12.10
CA MET A 1 41.42 -15.96 12.17
C MET A 1 40.90 -15.96 10.74
N ALA A 2 40.22 -17.02 10.31
CA ALA A 2 39.69 -17.11 8.94
C ALA A 2 38.48 -16.15 8.83
N GLY A 3 38.60 -15.11 8.01
CA GLY A 3 37.54 -14.13 7.78
C GLY A 3 36.34 -14.78 7.11
N ALA A 4 35.13 -14.37 7.51
CA ALA A 4 33.89 -14.87 6.94
C ALA A 4 33.74 -14.40 5.49
N ILE A 5 33.18 -15.24 4.61
CA ILE A 5 33.01 -14.97 3.16
C ILE A 5 32.30 -13.62 2.89
N ILE A 6 31.46 -13.17 3.81
CA ILE A 6 30.74 -11.89 3.71
C ILE A 6 31.66 -10.66 3.74
N GLU A 7 32.85 -10.76 4.35
CA GLU A 7 33.80 -9.64 4.49
C GLU A 7 34.62 -9.40 3.20
N ASN A 8 34.72 -10.40 2.33
CA ASN A 8 35.47 -10.34 1.06
C ASN A 8 34.56 -10.20 -0.18
N MET A 9 33.25 -10.14 -0.01
CA MET A 9 32.29 -9.99 -1.12
C MET A 9 32.08 -8.51 -1.47
N SER A 10 32.36 -8.14 -2.73
CA SER A 10 31.98 -6.81 -3.23
C SER A 10 30.46 -6.65 -3.22
N THR A 11 29.98 -5.43 -3.04
CA THR A 11 28.54 -5.10 -2.98
C THR A 11 27.76 -5.64 -4.19
N LYS A 12 28.41 -5.73 -5.37
CA LYS A 12 27.80 -6.34 -6.58
C LYS A 12 27.54 -7.84 -6.40
N LYS A 13 28.47 -8.59 -5.81
CA LYS A 13 28.31 -10.03 -5.55
C LYS A 13 27.25 -10.30 -4.49
N LEU A 14 27.15 -9.45 -3.47
CA LEU A 14 26.11 -9.56 -2.43
C LEU A 14 24.71 -9.32 -2.99
N VAL A 15 24.55 -8.32 -3.86
CA VAL A 15 23.27 -8.05 -4.55
C VAL A 15 22.89 -9.20 -5.47
N ILE A 16 23.84 -9.77 -6.23
CA ILE A 16 23.58 -10.92 -7.10
C ILE A 16 23.10 -12.12 -6.26
N VAL A 17 23.80 -12.44 -5.17
CA VAL A 17 23.40 -13.56 -4.29
C VAL A 17 22.03 -13.31 -3.65
N GLY A 18 21.75 -12.09 -3.20
CA GLY A 18 20.44 -11.72 -2.64
C GLY A 18 19.29 -11.83 -3.66
N VAL A 19 19.50 -11.38 -4.90
CA VAL A 19 18.52 -11.49 -5.99
C VAL A 19 18.32 -12.96 -6.38
N THR A 20 19.39 -13.75 -6.48
CA THR A 20 19.29 -15.18 -6.78
C THR A 20 18.56 -15.94 -5.70
N LEU A 21 18.80 -15.64 -4.42
CA LEU A 21 18.07 -16.25 -3.30
C LEU A 21 16.59 -15.86 -3.30
N LEU A 22 16.25 -14.61 -3.61
CA LEU A 22 14.86 -14.16 -3.73
C LEU A 22 14.14 -14.83 -4.91
N LEU A 23 14.82 -15.00 -6.05
CA LEU A 23 14.28 -15.72 -7.20
C LEU A 23 14.09 -17.21 -6.90
N PHE A 24 15.01 -17.84 -6.16
CA PHE A 24 14.87 -19.22 -5.69
C PHE A 24 13.73 -19.37 -4.67
N GLN A 25 13.54 -18.39 -3.78
CA GLN A 25 12.42 -18.38 -2.84
C GLN A 25 11.09 -18.24 -3.58
N ALA A 26 11.00 -17.33 -4.58
CA ALA A 26 9.82 -17.17 -5.43
C ALA A 26 9.54 -18.45 -6.25
N PHE A 27 10.58 -19.12 -6.75
CA PHE A 27 10.45 -20.38 -7.47
C PHE A 27 10.01 -21.53 -6.54
N ALA A 28 10.52 -21.60 -5.31
CA ALA A 28 10.10 -22.59 -4.32
C ALA A 28 8.63 -22.44 -3.93
N PHE A 29 8.10 -21.20 -3.88
CA PHE A 29 6.67 -20.95 -3.71
C PHE A 29 5.83 -21.39 -4.92
N MET A 30 6.36 -21.26 -6.14
CA MET A 30 5.69 -21.70 -7.37
C MET A 30 5.66 -23.24 -7.51
N VAL A 31 6.69 -23.93 -7.01
CA VAL A 31 6.81 -25.40 -7.13
C VAL A 31 6.00 -26.16 -6.06
N GLY A 32 5.59 -25.50 -4.97
CA GLY A 32 4.76 -26.11 -3.91
C GLY A 32 3.28 -26.34 -4.26
N GLY A 33 2.83 -25.99 -5.47
CA GLY A 33 1.41 -25.96 -5.85
C GLY A 33 0.88 -27.16 -6.66
N LEU A 34 1.61 -28.27 -6.77
CA LEU A 34 1.18 -29.41 -7.58
C LEU A 34 0.77 -30.60 -6.73
N ILE A 35 -0.51 -30.64 -6.36
CA ILE A 35 -1.21 -31.86 -5.96
C ILE A 35 -2.52 -31.92 -6.75
N GLU A 36 -2.63 -32.90 -7.65
CA GLU A 36 -3.89 -33.26 -8.28
C GLU A 36 -4.61 -34.30 -7.42
N ASP A 37 -5.75 -33.90 -6.85
CA ASP A 37 -6.98 -34.68 -6.82
C ASP A 37 -8.13 -33.71 -6.52
N GLY A 38 -9.24 -33.76 -7.28
CA GLY A 38 -10.30 -32.77 -7.14
C GLY A 38 -11.60 -33.20 -7.79
N ALA A 39 -12.54 -33.69 -6.97
CA ALA A 39 -13.91 -33.87 -7.40
C ALA A 39 -14.59 -32.49 -7.50
N LEU A 40 -15.36 -32.25 -8.56
CA LEU A 40 -16.02 -30.98 -8.80
C LEU A 40 -17.47 -31.06 -8.30
N ALA A 41 -17.76 -30.35 -7.22
CA ALA A 41 -19.11 -30.20 -6.68
C ALA A 41 -19.84 -29.05 -7.41
N THR A 42 -20.97 -29.35 -8.02
CA THR A 42 -21.90 -28.36 -8.57
C THR A 42 -23.00 -28.08 -7.56
N ILE A 43 -23.14 -26.84 -7.15
CA ILE A 43 -24.04 -26.39 -6.10
C ILE A 43 -25.07 -25.46 -6.72
N ASP A 44 -26.35 -25.83 -6.61
CA ASP A 44 -27.50 -25.00 -6.97
C ASP A 44 -27.88 -24.17 -5.74
N VAL A 45 -27.64 -22.86 -5.80
CA VAL A 45 -27.76 -21.98 -4.65
C VAL A 45 -28.74 -20.85 -4.94
N GLY A 46 -29.66 -20.63 -4.00
CA GLY A 46 -30.55 -19.47 -3.99
C GLY A 46 -30.42 -18.68 -2.70
N LEU A 47 -30.24 -17.37 -2.80
CA LEU A 47 -30.30 -16.42 -1.70
C LEU A 47 -31.57 -15.59 -1.82
N ALA A 48 -32.34 -15.52 -0.75
CA ALA A 48 -33.50 -14.66 -0.62
C ALA A 48 -33.40 -13.81 0.65
N TYR A 49 -34.13 -12.70 0.68
CA TYR A 49 -34.18 -11.80 1.83
C TYR A 49 -35.60 -11.43 2.21
N ARG A 50 -35.76 -10.95 3.44
CA ARG A 50 -36.97 -10.27 3.94
C ARG A 50 -36.64 -9.39 5.14
N ASP A 51 -37.48 -8.39 5.38
CA ASP A 51 -37.33 -7.48 6.52
C ASP A 51 -38.33 -7.75 7.66
N ASP A 52 -39.49 -8.30 7.32
CA ASP A 52 -40.51 -8.71 8.29
C ASP A 52 -40.67 -10.22 8.31
N THR A 53 -40.98 -10.78 9.49
CA THR A 53 -41.09 -12.24 9.68
C THR A 53 -42.30 -12.86 8.98
N VAL A 54 -43.26 -12.04 8.55
CA VAL A 54 -44.53 -12.45 7.92
C VAL A 54 -44.51 -12.20 6.41
N SER A 55 -43.61 -11.36 5.89
CA SER A 55 -43.55 -11.08 4.46
C SER A 55 -43.01 -12.28 3.68
N GLU A 56 -43.40 -12.36 2.41
CA GLU A 56 -42.83 -13.33 1.47
C GLU A 56 -41.34 -13.07 1.25
N TRP A 57 -40.61 -14.13 0.89
CA TRP A 57 -39.19 -14.05 0.58
C TRP A 57 -39.00 -13.52 -0.83
N THR A 58 -38.16 -12.51 -0.97
CA THR A 58 -37.75 -11.99 -2.29
C THR A 58 -36.39 -12.54 -2.66
N GLU A 59 -36.29 -13.16 -3.83
CA GLU A 59 -35.05 -13.72 -4.35
C GLU A 59 -34.04 -12.59 -4.65
N MET A 60 -32.83 -12.72 -4.13
CA MET A 60 -31.71 -11.80 -4.35
C MET A 60 -30.81 -12.28 -5.49
N ALA A 61 -30.42 -13.54 -5.43
CA ALA A 61 -29.51 -14.16 -6.38
C ALA A 61 -29.74 -15.67 -6.42
N HIS A 62 -29.63 -16.24 -7.60
CA HIS A 62 -29.68 -17.68 -7.83
C HIS A 62 -28.64 -18.05 -8.88
N SER A 63 -27.73 -18.95 -8.55
CA SER A 63 -26.68 -19.39 -9.47
C SER A 63 -26.30 -20.87 -9.26
N TYR A 64 -25.78 -21.46 -10.34
CA TYR A 64 -25.14 -22.76 -10.30
C TYR A 64 -23.64 -22.56 -10.19
N GLU A 65 -23.09 -22.89 -9.03
CA GLU A 65 -21.69 -22.68 -8.71
C GLU A 65 -20.93 -23.98 -8.71
N GLN A 66 -19.73 -23.97 -9.28
CA GLN A 66 -18.83 -25.11 -9.27
C GLN A 66 -17.71 -24.85 -8.28
N ARG A 67 -17.41 -25.85 -7.44
CA ARG A 67 -16.35 -25.81 -6.44
C ARG A 67 -15.55 -27.11 -6.47
N LYS A 68 -14.23 -26.99 -6.48
CA LYS A 68 -13.31 -28.12 -6.39
C LYS A 68 -13.20 -28.55 -4.93
N LEU A 69 -13.46 -29.82 -4.66
CA LEU A 69 -13.30 -30.42 -3.34
C LEU A 69 -11.87 -30.92 -3.18
N SER A 70 -11.09 -30.23 -2.35
CA SER A 70 -9.78 -30.68 -1.87
C SER A 70 -10.00 -31.34 -0.51
N CYS A 71 -10.04 -32.67 -0.51
CA CYS A 71 -10.35 -33.48 0.66
C CYS A 71 -9.33 -34.60 0.81
N ASN A 72 -8.67 -34.66 1.96
CA ASN A 72 -7.70 -35.69 2.28
C ASN A 72 -8.25 -36.64 3.36
N PHE A 73 -8.02 -37.94 3.18
CA PHE A 73 -8.29 -38.93 4.19
C PHE A 73 -6.98 -39.37 4.81
N THR A 74 -6.65 -38.76 5.95
CA THR A 74 -5.38 -38.98 6.67
C THR A 74 -5.30 -40.34 7.36
N THR A 75 -6.43 -41.02 7.54
CA THR A 75 -6.51 -42.31 8.24
C THR A 75 -6.32 -43.48 7.28
N ALA A 76 -5.81 -44.61 7.77
CA ALA A 76 -5.69 -45.84 6.98
C ALA A 76 -7.07 -46.35 6.53
N LYS A 77 -7.21 -46.70 5.24
CA LYS A 77 -8.43 -47.23 4.63
C LYS A 77 -8.67 -48.69 5.07
N THR A 78 -9.09 -48.88 6.32
CA THR A 78 -9.50 -50.16 6.90
C THR A 78 -10.99 -50.14 7.20
N PHE A 79 -11.61 -51.33 7.25
CA PHE A 79 -13.04 -51.47 7.57
C PHE A 79 -13.41 -50.83 8.93
N GLU A 80 -12.49 -50.84 9.90
CA GLU A 80 -12.68 -50.21 11.21
C GLU A 80 -12.77 -48.68 11.17
N ASN A 81 -12.26 -48.06 10.10
CA ASN A 81 -12.23 -46.60 9.92
C ASN A 81 -13.30 -46.10 8.95
N GLU A 82 -14.23 -46.97 8.52
CA GLU A 82 -15.40 -46.55 7.76
C GLU A 82 -16.28 -45.58 8.57
N GLY A 83 -16.77 -44.53 7.92
CA GLY A 83 -17.60 -43.49 8.54
C GLY A 83 -16.83 -42.33 9.19
N ARG A 84 -15.49 -42.33 9.18
CA ARG A 84 -14.71 -41.14 9.57
C ARG A 84 -14.83 -40.03 8.54
N TYR A 85 -14.78 -38.78 8.99
CA TYR A 85 -14.84 -37.62 8.12
C TYR A 85 -13.52 -37.41 7.36
N TYR A 86 -13.66 -36.90 6.13
CA TYR A 86 -12.54 -36.36 5.38
C TYR A 86 -12.14 -35.01 5.97
N GLU A 87 -10.85 -34.72 5.94
CA GLU A 87 -10.33 -33.40 6.25
C GLU A 87 -10.28 -32.61 4.93
N CYS A 88 -11.21 -31.68 4.77
CA CYS A 88 -11.36 -30.88 3.56
C CYS A 88 -11.02 -29.41 3.82
N ASP A 89 -10.49 -28.75 2.80
CA ASP A 89 -10.26 -27.30 2.82
C ASP A 89 -11.59 -26.53 2.85
N LEU A 90 -11.57 -25.34 3.46
CA LEU A 90 -12.73 -24.44 3.49
C LEU A 90 -13.01 -23.91 2.08
N LEU A 91 -14.28 -23.96 1.67
CA LEU A 91 -14.71 -23.47 0.35
C LEU A 91 -15.19 -22.01 0.45
N PRO A 92 -14.63 -21.07 -0.33
CA PRO A 92 -15.20 -19.74 -0.46
C PRO A 92 -16.58 -19.85 -1.11
N PHE A 93 -17.60 -19.39 -0.39
CA PHE A 93 -18.99 -19.61 -0.77
C PHE A 93 -19.68 -18.35 -1.28
N MET A 94 -19.78 -17.32 -0.44
CA MET A 94 -20.52 -16.10 -0.75
C MET A 94 -19.93 -14.89 -0.02
N GLU A 95 -19.86 -13.75 -0.70
CA GLU A 95 -19.56 -12.45 -0.09
C GLU A 95 -20.61 -11.44 -0.55
N VAL A 96 -21.37 -10.87 0.39
CA VAL A 96 -22.37 -9.83 0.10
C VAL A 96 -21.82 -8.48 0.52
N GLY A 97 -21.79 -7.53 -0.41
CA GLY A 97 -21.16 -6.23 -0.19
C GLY A 97 -21.91 -5.29 0.77
N SER A 98 -23.17 -5.58 1.10
CA SER A 98 -23.90 -4.85 2.14
C SER A 98 -24.94 -5.71 2.84
N VAL A 99 -25.15 -5.47 4.13
CA VAL A 99 -26.20 -6.11 4.93
C VAL A 99 -27.40 -5.17 4.97
N ALA A 100 -28.18 -5.17 3.90
CA ALA A 100 -29.32 -4.27 3.73
C ALA A 100 -30.59 -4.73 4.44
N HIS A 101 -30.75 -6.04 4.66
CA HIS A 101 -31.98 -6.64 5.17
C HIS A 101 -31.76 -7.33 6.51
N LYS A 102 -32.84 -7.54 7.27
CA LYS A 102 -32.76 -8.17 8.60
C LYS A 102 -32.60 -9.68 8.54
N TYR A 103 -33.25 -10.34 7.58
CA TYR A 103 -33.26 -11.79 7.47
C TYR A 103 -32.88 -12.24 6.06
N TYR A 104 -32.05 -13.28 6.00
CA TYR A 104 -31.61 -13.92 4.78
C TYR A 104 -31.91 -15.42 4.85
N LEU A 105 -32.43 -15.96 3.75
CA LEU A 105 -32.64 -17.40 3.57
C LEU A 105 -31.69 -17.87 2.47
N LEU A 106 -30.90 -18.88 2.80
CA LEU A 106 -29.97 -19.51 1.88
C LEU A 106 -30.40 -20.95 1.66
N ASN A 107 -30.76 -21.27 0.42
CA ASN A 107 -31.09 -22.61 -0.01
C ASN A 107 -29.91 -23.19 -0.79
N ILE A 108 -29.41 -24.34 -0.35
CA ILE A 108 -28.30 -25.05 -0.99
C ILE A 108 -28.84 -26.41 -1.46
N ARG A 109 -28.69 -26.69 -2.76
CA ARG A 109 -29.05 -27.98 -3.35
C ARG A 109 -27.86 -28.55 -4.11
N LEU A 110 -27.66 -29.86 -3.99
CA LEU A 110 -26.64 -30.60 -4.72
C LEU A 110 -27.32 -31.51 -5.76
N PRO A 111 -27.57 -31.01 -6.99
CA PRO A 111 -28.24 -31.80 -8.01
C PRO A 111 -27.34 -32.94 -8.51
N VAL A 112 -27.85 -34.17 -8.61
CA VAL A 112 -27.09 -35.31 -9.15
C VAL A 112 -27.55 -35.62 -10.57
N ASN A 113 -26.61 -35.76 -11.50
CA ASN A 113 -26.90 -36.17 -12.87
C ASN A 113 -25.82 -37.10 -13.42
N GLU A 114 -26.12 -38.39 -13.47
CA GLU A 114 -25.17 -39.41 -13.96
C GLU A 114 -24.80 -39.25 -15.43
N ARG A 115 -25.74 -38.82 -16.29
CA ARG A 115 -25.48 -38.64 -17.73
C ARG A 115 -24.50 -37.52 -18.00
N LYS A 116 -24.59 -36.44 -17.22
CA LYS A 116 -23.69 -35.28 -17.30
C LYS A 116 -22.50 -35.37 -16.35
N LYS A 117 -22.37 -36.47 -15.60
CA LYS A 117 -21.38 -36.67 -14.51
C LYS A 117 -21.36 -35.50 -13.50
N VAL A 118 -22.52 -34.93 -13.19
CA VAL A 118 -22.65 -33.84 -12.21
C VAL A 118 -22.85 -34.44 -10.83
N ASN A 119 -22.00 -34.05 -9.87
CA ASN A 119 -22.01 -34.53 -8.49
C ASN A 119 -21.92 -36.07 -8.36
N VAL A 120 -21.23 -36.72 -9.28
CA VAL A 120 -20.94 -38.15 -9.21
C VAL A 120 -19.53 -38.32 -8.65
N GLY A 121 -19.38 -39.14 -7.60
CA GLY A 121 -18.07 -39.43 -7.00
C GLY A 121 -17.51 -38.33 -6.09
N ILE A 122 -18.36 -37.42 -5.58
CA ILE A 122 -17.98 -36.35 -4.64
C ILE A 122 -17.87 -36.84 -3.17
N GLY A 123 -17.95 -38.16 -2.94
CA GLY A 123 -17.99 -38.76 -1.60
C GLY A 123 -19.38 -38.74 -0.96
N GLU A 124 -19.47 -39.25 0.27
CA GLU A 124 -20.70 -39.23 1.06
C GLU A 124 -20.75 -37.97 1.93
N ILE A 125 -21.60 -37.01 1.56
CA ILE A 125 -21.79 -35.77 2.33
C ILE A 125 -22.84 -36.01 3.41
N LYS A 126 -22.44 -35.85 4.67
CA LYS A 126 -23.35 -35.92 5.84
C LYS A 126 -23.99 -34.57 6.12
N ASP A 127 -23.16 -33.58 6.42
CA ASP A 127 -23.58 -32.24 6.82
C ASP A 127 -22.75 -31.17 6.08
N ILE A 128 -23.34 -29.99 5.89
CA ILE A 128 -22.66 -28.80 5.37
C ILE A 128 -22.66 -27.75 6.47
N ARG A 129 -21.47 -27.25 6.82
CA ARG A 129 -21.31 -26.16 7.80
C ARG A 129 -21.07 -24.85 7.07
N LEU A 130 -21.72 -23.79 7.54
CA LEU A 130 -21.54 -22.44 7.02
C LEU A 130 -21.10 -21.52 8.14
N VAL A 131 -20.04 -20.76 7.91
CA VAL A 131 -19.53 -19.74 8.83
C VAL A 131 -19.89 -18.38 8.26
N SER A 132 -20.67 -17.61 9.01
CA SER A 132 -20.99 -16.22 8.64
C SER A 132 -19.96 -15.29 9.28
N ILE A 133 -19.36 -14.43 8.45
CA ILE A 133 -18.40 -13.42 8.88
C ILE A 133 -18.99 -12.07 8.52
N HIS A 134 -19.14 -11.21 9.52
CA HIS A 134 -19.61 -9.84 9.33
C HIS A 134 -18.84 -8.89 10.24
N GLN A 135 -18.74 -7.63 9.83
CA GLN A 135 -18.10 -6.61 10.67
C GLN A 135 -18.93 -6.40 11.94
N ASN A 136 -18.28 -6.35 13.10
CA ASN A 136 -18.98 -6.10 14.36
C ASN A 136 -19.54 -4.68 14.38
N GLY A 137 -20.85 -4.52 14.63
CA GLY A 137 -21.52 -3.22 14.62
C GLY A 137 -20.93 -2.20 15.60
N GLY A 138 -20.36 -2.66 16.73
CA GLY A 138 -19.62 -1.79 17.65
C GLY A 138 -18.36 -1.19 17.00
N PHE A 139 -17.59 -2.03 16.31
CA PHE A 139 -16.40 -1.59 15.57
C PHE A 139 -16.77 -0.64 14.43
N THR A 140 -17.83 -0.93 13.68
CA THR A 140 -18.30 -0.06 12.58
C THR A 140 -18.65 1.35 13.07
N LYS A 141 -19.32 1.48 14.23
CA LYS A 141 -19.61 2.79 14.84
C LYS A 141 -18.35 3.57 15.20
N VAL A 142 -17.38 2.91 15.83
CA VAL A 142 -16.08 3.54 16.18
C VAL A 142 -15.33 3.95 14.92
N TRP A 143 -15.31 3.08 13.91
CA TRP A 143 -14.68 3.35 12.62
C TRP A 143 -15.29 4.58 11.94
N PHE A 144 -16.63 4.68 11.91
CA PHE A 144 -17.33 5.83 11.32
C PHE A 144 -17.06 7.12 12.09
N ALA A 145 -17.09 7.07 13.42
CA ALA A 145 -16.77 8.22 14.26
C ALA A 145 -15.33 8.71 14.02
N MET A 146 -14.38 7.78 13.94
CA MET A 146 -12.97 8.08 13.67
C MET A 146 -12.78 8.72 12.30
N LYS A 147 -13.39 8.17 11.25
CA LYS A 147 -13.37 8.79 9.91
C LYS A 147 -13.93 10.21 9.95
N THR A 148 -15.14 10.36 10.49
CA THR A 148 -15.87 11.64 10.57
C THR A 148 -15.08 12.72 11.31
N PHE A 149 -14.33 12.35 12.35
CA PHE A 149 -13.46 13.28 13.08
C PHE A 149 -12.18 13.63 12.30
N LEU A 150 -11.56 12.65 11.64
CA LEU A 150 -10.29 12.84 10.94
C LEU A 150 -10.46 13.58 9.61
N THR A 151 -11.58 13.40 8.88
CA THR A 151 -11.83 14.11 7.61
C THR A 151 -11.65 15.62 7.70
N PRO A 152 -12.35 16.35 8.61
CA PRO A 152 -12.22 17.80 8.68
C PRO A 152 -10.80 18.22 9.10
N SER A 153 -10.15 17.49 10.00
CA SER A 153 -8.77 17.82 10.42
C SER A 153 -7.77 17.77 9.25
N ILE A 154 -7.83 16.72 8.43
CA ILE A 154 -6.94 16.55 7.27
C ILE A 154 -7.30 17.55 6.16
N LEU A 155 -8.59 17.81 5.95
CA LEU A 155 -9.04 18.77 4.95
C LEU A 155 -8.61 20.20 5.30
N ILE A 156 -8.74 20.61 6.57
CA ILE A 156 -8.31 21.95 7.03
C ILE A 156 -6.81 22.13 6.84
N ILE A 157 -5.98 21.17 7.28
CA ILE A 157 -4.53 21.29 7.13
C ILE A 157 -4.10 21.25 5.66
N MET A 158 -4.79 20.49 4.80
CA MET A 158 -4.52 20.44 3.36
C MET A 158 -4.82 21.77 2.67
N ILE A 159 -5.99 22.38 2.95
CA ILE A 159 -6.34 23.70 2.43
C ILE A 159 -5.35 24.75 2.94
N TRP A 160 -5.01 24.71 4.23
CA TRP A 160 -4.02 25.60 4.82
C TRP A 160 -2.66 25.45 4.13
N TYR A 161 -2.18 24.22 3.96
CA TYR A 161 -0.91 23.90 3.30
C TYR A 161 -0.85 24.46 1.88
N TRP A 162 -1.89 24.22 1.08
CA TRP A 162 -1.95 24.71 -0.31
C TRP A 162 -2.04 26.23 -0.39
N ARG A 163 -2.81 26.85 0.51
CA ARG A 163 -2.87 28.32 0.62
C ARG A 163 -1.50 28.92 0.95
N ARG A 164 -0.71 28.28 1.82
CA ARG A 164 0.65 28.74 2.14
C ARG A 164 1.58 28.70 0.94
N ILE A 165 1.46 27.66 0.12
CA ILE A 165 2.30 27.48 -1.06
C ILE A 165 1.98 28.51 -2.14
N THR A 166 0.69 28.73 -2.41
CA THR A 166 0.20 29.67 -3.44
C THR A 166 0.47 31.14 -3.11
N LEU A 167 0.71 31.48 -1.84
CA LEU A 167 1.11 32.83 -1.42
C LEU A 167 2.59 33.16 -1.72
N MET A 168 3.41 32.16 -2.06
CA MET A 168 4.80 32.41 -2.45
C MET A 168 4.88 32.90 -3.90
N SER A 169 5.84 33.77 -4.21
CA SER A 169 6.09 34.25 -5.57
C SER A 169 6.68 33.20 -6.52
N ARG A 170 7.19 32.07 -5.98
CA ARG A 170 7.78 30.96 -6.75
C ARG A 170 6.71 29.91 -7.10
N PRO A 171 6.85 29.20 -8.23
CA PRO A 171 5.99 28.06 -8.52
C PRO A 171 6.23 26.90 -7.52
N PRO A 172 5.20 26.08 -7.23
CA PRO A 172 5.30 24.96 -6.30
C PRO A 172 6.29 23.91 -6.80
N VAL A 173 7.15 23.42 -5.89
CA VAL A 173 8.13 22.37 -6.20
C VAL A 173 7.47 20.98 -6.22
N LEU A 174 8.13 20.01 -6.85
CA LEU A 174 7.64 18.64 -7.01
C LEU A 174 7.30 18.02 -5.67
N LEU A 175 8.16 18.19 -4.66
CA LEU A 175 7.92 17.65 -3.34
C LEU A 175 6.63 18.22 -2.70
N GLU A 176 6.37 19.52 -2.86
CA GLU A 176 5.16 20.17 -2.35
C GLU A 176 3.90 19.64 -3.06
N LYS A 177 3.98 19.43 -4.38
CA LYS A 177 2.89 18.84 -5.17
C LYS A 177 2.60 17.40 -4.76
N VAL A 178 3.63 16.59 -4.50
CA VAL A 178 3.47 15.19 -4.08
C VAL A 178 2.91 15.09 -2.67
N ILE A 179 3.33 15.98 -1.75
CA ILE A 179 2.73 16.08 -0.40
C ILE A 179 1.25 16.48 -0.49
N LEU A 180 0.89 17.42 -1.37
CA LEU A 180 -0.52 17.74 -1.60
C LEU A 180 -1.30 16.54 -2.11
N ALA A 181 -0.76 15.81 -3.10
CA ALA A 181 -1.40 14.63 -3.66
C ALA A 181 -1.59 13.51 -2.61
N LEU A 182 -0.63 13.36 -1.68
CA LEU A 182 -0.74 12.46 -0.52
C LEU A 182 -1.85 12.92 0.45
N GLY A 183 -1.99 14.23 0.68
CA GLY A 183 -3.08 14.80 1.47
C GLY A 183 -4.46 14.57 0.83
N ILE A 184 -4.55 14.67 -0.50
CA ILE A 184 -5.78 14.39 -1.26
C ILE A 184 -6.17 12.92 -1.15
N SER A 185 -5.21 11.99 -1.35
CA SER A 185 -5.50 10.55 -1.23
C SER A 185 -5.88 10.16 0.20
N MET A 186 -5.25 10.76 1.22
CA MET A 186 -5.65 10.55 2.61
C MET A 186 -7.05 11.07 2.90
N THR A 187 -7.37 12.27 2.39
CA THR A 187 -8.73 12.83 2.50
C THR A 187 -9.75 11.89 1.84
N PHE A 188 -9.43 11.35 0.66
CA PHE A 188 -10.30 10.43 -0.07
C PHE A 188 -10.65 9.16 0.73
N ILE A 189 -9.70 8.57 1.45
CA ILE A 189 -9.96 7.45 2.38
C ILE A 189 -10.86 7.88 3.54
N ASN A 190 -10.61 9.07 4.09
CA ASN A 190 -11.25 9.55 5.30
C ASN A 190 -12.67 10.04 5.09
N ILE A 191 -13.09 10.37 3.86
CA ILE A 191 -14.48 10.75 3.60
C ILE A 191 -15.37 9.58 4.03
N PRO A 192 -16.31 9.81 4.98
CA PRO A 192 -17.07 8.74 5.59
C PRO A 192 -18.30 8.41 4.72
N VAL A 193 -18.04 8.00 3.47
CA VAL A 193 -19.07 7.59 2.49
C VAL A 193 -19.88 6.39 3.00
N GLU A 194 -19.30 5.61 3.91
CA GLU A 194 -19.94 4.47 4.55
C GLU A 194 -21.16 4.84 5.40
N TRP A 195 -21.32 6.11 5.83
CA TRP A 195 -22.58 6.53 6.47
C TRP A 195 -23.79 6.32 5.58
N PHE A 196 -23.63 6.48 4.27
CA PHE A 196 -24.73 6.28 3.32
C PHE A 196 -25.15 4.81 3.22
N SER A 197 -24.27 3.84 3.53
CA SER A 197 -24.65 2.43 3.50
C SER A 197 -25.56 2.01 4.65
N VAL A 198 -25.79 2.87 5.64
CA VAL A 198 -26.78 2.63 6.71
C VAL A 198 -28.20 2.86 6.19
N GLY A 199 -28.38 3.84 5.28
CA GLY A 199 -29.69 4.19 4.73
C GLY A 199 -29.96 3.61 3.34
N PHE A 200 -28.92 3.29 2.57
CA PHE A 200 -29.03 2.80 1.21
C PHE A 200 -28.28 1.47 1.04
N ASN A 201 -28.88 0.54 0.30
CA ASN A 201 -28.23 -0.71 -0.09
C ASN A 201 -27.22 -0.46 -1.22
N TRP A 202 -25.97 -0.23 -0.87
CA TRP A 202 -24.86 -0.07 -1.83
C TRP A 202 -23.89 -1.24 -1.74
N THR A 203 -24.01 -2.19 -2.67
CA THR A 203 -23.18 -3.40 -2.74
C THR A 203 -21.72 -3.14 -3.13
N TRP A 204 -21.44 -1.99 -3.78
CA TRP A 204 -20.09 -1.60 -4.25
C TRP A 204 -19.19 -0.95 -3.18
N MET A 205 -19.65 -0.86 -1.93
CA MET A 205 -18.92 -0.18 -0.86
C MET A 205 -17.55 -0.82 -0.57
N LEU A 206 -17.45 -2.15 -0.61
CA LEU A 206 -16.18 -2.85 -0.38
C LEU A 206 -15.16 -2.51 -1.47
N LEU A 207 -15.54 -2.68 -2.74
CA LEU A 207 -14.70 -2.35 -3.89
C LEU A 207 -14.24 -0.88 -3.86
N PHE A 208 -15.13 0.05 -3.52
CA PHE A 208 -14.77 1.45 -3.37
C PHE A 208 -13.85 1.72 -2.17
N GLY A 209 -13.97 0.95 -1.09
CA GLY A 209 -13.03 0.93 0.02
C GLY A 209 -11.63 0.50 -0.42
N ASP A 210 -11.52 -0.58 -1.19
CA ASP A 210 -10.24 -1.13 -1.65
C ASP A 210 -9.55 -0.18 -2.63
N ILE A 211 -10.29 0.37 -3.60
CA ILE A 211 -9.77 1.36 -4.56
C ILE A 211 -9.20 2.57 -3.82
N ARG A 212 -9.92 3.09 -2.81
CA ARG A 212 -9.45 4.22 -1.98
C ARG A 212 -8.12 3.89 -1.29
N GLN A 213 -8.02 2.70 -0.70
CA GLN A 213 -6.80 2.26 -0.01
C GLN A 213 -5.64 2.04 -0.99
N GLY A 214 -5.89 1.38 -2.13
CA GLY A 214 -4.90 1.14 -3.17
C GLY A 214 -4.32 2.44 -3.74
N VAL A 215 -5.15 3.45 -3.99
CA VAL A 215 -4.71 4.79 -4.43
C VAL A 215 -3.80 5.43 -3.39
N PHE A 216 -4.17 5.38 -2.10
CA PHE A 216 -3.32 5.93 -1.04
C PHE A 216 -1.97 5.22 -0.94
N TYR A 217 -1.94 3.88 -0.96
CA TYR A 217 -0.69 3.13 -0.90
C TYR A 217 0.22 3.45 -2.10
N SER A 218 -0.34 3.51 -3.31
CA SER A 218 0.41 3.90 -4.51
C SER A 218 1.01 5.31 -4.37
N MET A 219 0.25 6.27 -3.84
CA MET A 219 0.72 7.63 -3.57
C MET A 219 1.76 7.70 -2.44
N LEU A 220 1.61 6.92 -1.37
CA LEU A 220 2.55 6.87 -0.25
C LEU A 220 3.91 6.31 -0.67
N LEU A 221 3.92 5.22 -1.44
CA LEU A 221 5.15 4.63 -1.98
C LEU A 221 5.82 5.59 -2.98
N SER A 222 5.03 6.25 -3.83
CA SER A 222 5.52 7.29 -4.75
C SER A 222 6.11 8.47 -3.99
N PHE A 223 5.49 8.88 -2.89
CA PHE A 223 6.01 9.93 -2.01
C PHE A 223 7.38 9.56 -1.43
N TRP A 224 7.56 8.35 -0.88
CA TRP A 224 8.84 7.95 -0.29
C TRP A 224 9.99 7.95 -1.29
N ILE A 225 9.78 7.44 -2.50
CA ILE A 225 10.85 7.37 -3.49
C ILE A 225 11.21 8.74 -4.06
N ILE A 226 10.21 9.60 -4.32
CA ILE A 226 10.44 10.99 -4.75
C ILE A 226 11.09 11.79 -3.61
N PHE A 227 10.66 11.58 -2.37
CA PHE A 227 11.26 12.22 -1.20
C PHE A 227 12.75 11.88 -1.07
N CYS A 228 13.11 10.60 -1.17
CA CYS A 228 14.51 10.18 -1.15
C CYS A 228 15.30 10.76 -2.33
N GLY A 229 14.68 10.80 -3.52
CA GLY A 229 15.28 11.35 -4.72
C GLY A 229 15.58 12.84 -4.66
N GLU A 230 14.63 13.67 -4.22
CA GLU A 230 14.80 15.11 -4.15
C GLU A 230 15.83 15.54 -3.08
N HIS A 231 16.03 14.72 -2.05
CA HIS A 231 17.08 14.93 -1.05
C HIS A 231 18.47 14.42 -1.49
N LEU A 232 18.57 13.77 -2.66
CA LEU A 232 19.85 13.42 -3.28
C LEU A 232 20.49 14.67 -3.89
N MET A 233 21.60 15.15 -3.30
CA MET A 233 22.22 16.44 -3.59
C MET A 233 22.88 16.58 -4.98
N ASP A 234 23.07 15.49 -5.73
CA ASP A 234 23.92 15.43 -6.93
C ASP A 234 23.19 15.34 -8.29
N GLN A 235 21.85 15.35 -8.33
CA GLN A 235 21.13 15.36 -9.62
C GLN A 235 21.04 16.77 -10.20
N THR A 236 21.55 16.95 -11.43
CA THR A 236 21.49 18.19 -12.22
C THR A 236 20.07 18.52 -12.72
N GLU A 237 19.21 17.52 -12.89
CA GLU A 237 17.80 17.71 -13.24
C GLU A 237 16.88 17.38 -12.06
N ARG A 238 16.54 18.40 -11.26
CA ARG A 238 15.58 18.30 -10.14
C ARG A 238 14.20 18.77 -10.56
N ASN A 239 13.18 18.47 -9.75
CA ASN A 239 11.85 19.07 -9.87
C ASN A 239 11.04 18.64 -11.13
N ARG A 240 11.46 17.59 -11.83
CA ARG A 240 10.76 17.02 -13.00
C ARG A 240 10.31 15.60 -12.71
N PHE A 241 9.01 15.36 -12.80
CA PHE A 241 8.43 14.03 -12.58
C PHE A 241 8.99 12.96 -13.54
N SER A 242 9.34 13.35 -14.78
CA SER A 242 9.92 12.46 -15.78
C SER A 242 11.23 11.79 -15.33
N VAL A 243 11.99 12.41 -14.41
CA VAL A 243 13.24 11.85 -13.89
C VAL A 243 12.96 10.63 -13.00
N TYR A 244 11.81 10.62 -12.32
CA TYR A 244 11.41 9.57 -11.39
C TYR A 244 10.55 8.47 -12.03
N TRP A 245 10.26 8.56 -13.33
CA TRP A 245 9.38 7.60 -14.01
C TRP A 245 9.88 6.15 -13.92
N LYS A 246 11.20 5.94 -13.95
CA LYS A 246 11.80 4.61 -13.80
C LYS A 246 11.55 4.00 -12.42
N GLN A 247 11.47 4.84 -11.39
CA GLN A 247 11.24 4.44 -10.01
C GLN A 247 9.75 4.31 -9.68
N VAL A 248 8.91 5.20 -10.22
CA VAL A 248 7.46 5.22 -9.99
C VAL A 248 6.73 4.22 -10.89
N GLY A 249 7.29 3.88 -12.06
CA GLY A 249 6.71 2.93 -13.01
C GLY A 249 6.30 1.59 -12.40
N PRO A 250 7.17 0.88 -11.64
CA PRO A 250 6.80 -0.35 -10.96
C PRO A 250 5.62 -0.20 -9.99
N ILE A 251 5.51 0.95 -9.30
CA ILE A 251 4.42 1.21 -8.34
C ILE A 251 3.09 1.34 -9.08
N VAL A 252 3.06 2.16 -10.14
CA VAL A 252 1.85 2.39 -10.94
C VAL A 252 1.43 1.11 -11.65
N PHE A 253 2.38 0.37 -12.23
CA PHE A 253 2.09 -0.89 -12.91
C PHE A 253 1.59 -1.96 -11.92
N GLY A 254 2.27 -2.15 -10.78
CA GLY A 254 1.85 -3.10 -9.76
C GLY A 254 0.48 -2.78 -9.16
N SER A 255 0.21 -1.49 -8.87
CA SER A 255 -1.12 -1.06 -8.40
C SER A 255 -2.20 -1.22 -9.46
N PHE A 256 -1.90 -1.03 -10.74
CA PHE A 256 -2.82 -1.30 -11.84
C PHE A 256 -3.14 -2.80 -11.98
N CYS A 257 -2.15 -3.68 -11.81
CA CYS A 257 -2.37 -5.13 -11.78
C CYS A 257 -3.28 -5.55 -10.62
N LEU A 258 -3.07 -5.01 -9.40
CA LEU A 258 -3.93 -5.28 -8.26
C LEU A 258 -5.34 -4.72 -8.46
N PHE A 259 -5.47 -3.54 -9.08
CA PHE A 259 -6.77 -2.98 -9.42
C PHE A 259 -7.55 -3.88 -10.40
N ILE A 260 -6.89 -4.42 -11.42
CA ILE A 260 -7.54 -5.39 -12.33
C ILE A 260 -7.98 -6.63 -11.56
N PHE A 261 -7.13 -7.15 -10.67
CA PHE A 261 -7.47 -8.30 -9.83
C PHE A 261 -8.71 -8.02 -8.97
N ASP A 262 -8.76 -6.91 -8.25
CA ASP A 262 -9.92 -6.52 -7.42
C ASP A 262 -11.19 -6.34 -8.27
N MET A 263 -11.07 -5.77 -9.48
CA MET A 263 -12.19 -5.63 -10.42
C MET A 263 -12.69 -6.99 -10.95
N CYS A 264 -11.80 -7.96 -11.16
CA CYS A 264 -12.17 -9.30 -11.60
C CYS A 264 -12.80 -10.12 -10.46
N GLU A 265 -12.34 -9.98 -9.23
CA GLU A 265 -12.88 -10.69 -8.07
C GLU A 265 -14.12 -9.98 -7.51
N ARG A 266 -13.92 -8.84 -6.83
CA ARG A 266 -14.97 -8.08 -6.15
C ARG A 266 -15.90 -7.34 -7.10
N GLY A 267 -15.40 -6.96 -8.28
CA GLY A 267 -16.24 -6.33 -9.31
C GLY A 267 -17.29 -7.28 -9.90
N VAL A 268 -16.96 -8.56 -10.06
CA VAL A 268 -17.91 -9.59 -10.54
C VAL A 268 -18.84 -10.04 -9.41
N GLN A 269 -18.36 -10.05 -8.17
CA GLN A 269 -19.20 -10.35 -6.99
C GLN A 269 -20.40 -9.40 -6.82
N LEU A 270 -20.35 -8.20 -7.43
CA LEU A 270 -21.47 -7.26 -7.43
C LEU A 270 -22.71 -7.79 -8.17
N THR A 271 -22.51 -8.57 -9.22
CA THR A 271 -23.61 -9.17 -9.99
C THR A 271 -23.91 -10.59 -9.53
N ASN A 272 -22.89 -11.35 -9.14
CA ASN A 272 -23.04 -12.69 -8.59
C ASN A 272 -22.31 -12.81 -7.25
N PRO A 273 -23.01 -12.75 -6.09
CA PRO A 273 -22.38 -12.80 -4.77
C PRO A 273 -21.71 -14.14 -4.46
N PHE A 274 -21.99 -15.17 -5.26
CA PHE A 274 -21.36 -16.48 -5.16
C PHE A 274 -20.15 -16.63 -6.08
N TYR A 275 -19.78 -15.61 -6.86
CA TYR A 275 -18.61 -15.70 -7.73
C TYR A 275 -17.31 -15.74 -6.90
N SER A 276 -16.38 -16.59 -7.33
CA SER A 276 -15.00 -16.60 -6.84
C SER A 276 -14.06 -16.91 -7.99
N ILE A 277 -13.04 -16.06 -8.18
CA ILE A 277 -12.02 -16.27 -9.21
C ILE A 277 -11.20 -17.54 -8.97
N TRP A 278 -11.08 -17.93 -7.70
CA TRP A 278 -10.38 -19.12 -7.22
C TRP A 278 -11.14 -20.44 -7.48
N ALA A 279 -12.39 -20.36 -7.92
CA ALA A 279 -13.18 -21.55 -8.21
C ALA A 279 -12.87 -22.18 -9.58
N SER A 280 -12.30 -21.41 -10.52
CA SER A 280 -11.92 -21.88 -11.85
C SER A 280 -10.41 -22.03 -11.95
N ASP A 281 -9.93 -23.08 -12.63
CA ASP A 281 -8.48 -23.28 -12.84
C ASP A 281 -7.87 -22.10 -13.63
N VAL A 282 -8.54 -21.67 -14.72
CA VAL A 282 -8.11 -20.51 -15.52
C VAL A 282 -8.17 -19.21 -14.70
N GLY A 283 -9.21 -19.05 -13.88
CA GLY A 283 -9.34 -17.89 -12.99
C GLY A 283 -8.21 -17.83 -11.96
N THR A 284 -7.89 -18.97 -11.35
CA THR A 284 -6.81 -19.09 -10.36
C THR A 284 -5.44 -18.80 -10.98
N GLU A 285 -5.14 -19.33 -12.16
CA GLU A 285 -3.89 -19.02 -12.87
C GLU A 285 -3.75 -17.53 -13.18
N LEU A 286 -4.83 -16.89 -13.65
CA LEU A 286 -4.84 -15.45 -13.92
C LEU A 286 -4.70 -14.61 -12.64
N ALA A 287 -5.43 -14.96 -11.57
CA ALA A 287 -5.34 -14.31 -10.27
C ALA A 287 -3.92 -14.38 -9.71
N MET A 288 -3.32 -15.58 -9.72
CA MET A 288 -1.95 -15.79 -9.29
C MET A 288 -0.96 -15.00 -10.14
N ALA A 289 -1.15 -14.94 -11.46
CA ALA A 289 -0.31 -14.14 -12.34
C ALA A 289 -0.32 -12.64 -11.96
N PHE A 290 -1.50 -12.05 -11.70
CA PHE A 290 -1.59 -10.64 -11.25
C PHE A 290 -0.89 -10.41 -9.91
N ILE A 291 -1.08 -11.31 -8.94
CA ILE A 291 -0.45 -11.22 -7.61
C ILE A 291 1.07 -11.36 -7.72
N ILE A 292 1.57 -12.32 -8.51
CA ILE A 292 3.01 -12.53 -8.73
C ILE A 292 3.64 -11.30 -9.39
N VAL A 293 3.00 -10.74 -10.42
CA VAL A 293 3.47 -9.52 -11.10
C VAL A 293 3.53 -8.34 -10.13
N ALA A 294 2.48 -8.14 -9.32
CA ALA A 294 2.46 -7.11 -8.29
C ALA A 294 3.57 -7.32 -7.24
N GLY A 295 3.82 -8.57 -6.83
CA GLY A 295 4.90 -8.95 -5.92
C GLY A 295 6.29 -8.64 -6.49
N ILE A 296 6.54 -8.96 -7.77
CA ILE A 296 7.80 -8.61 -8.45
C ILE A 296 7.98 -7.10 -8.50
N CYS A 297 6.93 -6.34 -8.80
CA CYS A 297 6.96 -4.88 -8.81
C CYS A 297 7.27 -4.30 -7.43
N ALA A 298 6.68 -4.86 -6.37
CA ALA A 298 6.96 -4.47 -4.99
C ALA A 298 8.42 -4.74 -4.60
N CYS A 299 8.96 -5.90 -4.98
CA CYS A 299 10.38 -6.25 -4.77
C CYS A 299 11.32 -5.30 -5.50
N LEU A 300 11.05 -5.00 -6.78
CA LEU A 300 11.82 -4.04 -7.56
C LEU A 300 11.78 -2.64 -6.94
N TYR A 301 10.60 -2.19 -6.51
CA TYR A 301 10.44 -0.94 -5.78
C TYR A 301 11.28 -0.89 -4.50
N PHE A 302 11.23 -1.95 -3.69
CA PHE A 302 11.99 -2.03 -2.45
C PHE A 302 13.51 -1.97 -2.69
N LEU A 303 14.00 -2.66 -3.72
CA LEU A 303 15.41 -2.58 -4.14
C LEU A 303 15.80 -1.15 -4.54
N PHE A 304 14.95 -0.46 -5.32
CA PHE A 304 15.20 0.94 -5.68
C PHE A 304 15.18 1.87 -4.47
N LEU A 305 14.24 1.70 -3.55
CA LEU A 305 14.18 2.51 -2.33
C LEU A 305 15.43 2.33 -1.48
N CYS A 306 15.85 1.07 -1.23
CA CYS A 306 17.08 0.76 -0.49
C CYS A 306 18.32 1.37 -1.16
N PHE A 307 18.41 1.26 -2.48
CA PHE A 307 19.51 1.85 -3.25
C PHE A 307 19.54 3.38 -3.13
N MET A 308 18.39 4.05 -3.26
CA MET A 308 18.29 5.50 -3.13
C MET A 308 18.65 5.96 -1.72
N VAL A 309 18.13 5.28 -0.68
CA VAL A 309 18.47 5.56 0.72
C VAL A 309 19.97 5.42 0.96
N PHE A 310 20.59 4.35 0.46
CA PHE A 310 22.04 4.15 0.54
C PHE A 310 22.82 5.29 -0.14
N GLN A 311 22.41 5.69 -1.34
CA GLN A 311 23.03 6.81 -2.06
C GLN A 311 22.91 8.12 -1.28
N VAL A 312 21.75 8.42 -0.71
CA VAL A 312 21.53 9.63 0.08
C VAL A 312 22.42 9.63 1.31
N PHE A 313 22.51 8.53 2.06
CA PHE A 313 23.42 8.43 3.20
C PHE A 313 24.90 8.61 2.80
N ARG A 314 25.32 8.02 1.68
CA ARG A 314 26.70 8.18 1.18
C ARG A 314 26.99 9.63 0.79
N ASN A 315 26.05 10.30 0.13
CA ASN A 315 26.18 11.71 -0.26
C ASN A 315 26.22 12.63 0.98
N ILE A 316 25.30 12.44 1.92
CA ILE A 316 25.29 13.17 3.20
C ILE A 316 26.63 12.99 3.93
N SER A 317 27.17 11.77 3.99
CA SER A 317 28.46 11.50 4.61
C SER A 317 29.61 12.25 3.92
N GLY A 318 29.67 12.22 2.58
CA GLY A 318 30.69 12.94 1.81
C GLY A 318 30.59 14.47 1.94
N LYS A 319 29.38 15.02 1.89
CA LYS A 319 29.14 16.47 2.04
C LYS A 319 29.43 16.94 3.47
N ARG A 320 29.18 16.11 4.50
CA ARG A 320 29.47 16.47 5.89
C ARG A 320 30.95 16.80 6.12
N THR A 321 31.86 16.14 5.41
CA THR A 321 33.31 16.41 5.48
C THR A 321 33.69 17.77 4.87
N SER A 322 32.89 18.29 3.94
CA SER A 322 33.13 19.59 3.29
C SER A 322 32.32 20.76 3.89
N LEU A 323 31.36 20.49 4.79
CA LEU A 323 30.57 21.52 5.46
C LEU A 323 31.40 22.57 6.22
N PRO A 324 32.52 22.26 6.89
CA PRO A 324 33.32 23.26 7.61
C PRO A 324 33.98 24.29 6.68
N ALA A 325 34.16 23.96 5.40
CA ALA A 325 34.81 24.82 4.40
C ALA A 325 33.84 25.74 3.65
N MET A 326 32.53 25.69 3.95
CA MET A 326 31.51 26.51 3.27
C MET A 326 31.15 27.78 4.05
N SER A 327 30.61 28.78 3.36
CA SER A 327 30.09 30.00 3.99
C SER A 327 28.96 29.67 5.00
N LYS A 328 28.88 30.45 6.10
CA LYS A 328 27.97 30.20 7.22
C LYS A 328 26.51 30.05 6.80
N ALA A 329 26.03 30.88 5.86
CA ALA A 329 24.66 30.83 5.34
C ALA A 329 24.39 29.54 4.55
N ARG A 330 25.32 29.13 3.68
CA ARG A 330 25.20 27.89 2.88
C ARG A 330 25.26 26.65 3.77
N ARG A 331 26.13 26.66 4.77
CA ARG A 331 26.26 25.59 5.76
C ARG A 331 24.96 25.37 6.53
N LEU A 332 24.36 26.43 7.08
CA LEU A 332 23.07 26.36 7.81
C LEU A 332 21.93 25.80 6.94
N HIS A 333 21.88 26.17 5.66
CA HIS A 333 20.89 25.64 4.73
C HIS A 333 21.03 24.12 4.53
N TYR A 334 22.26 23.64 4.28
CA TYR A 334 22.54 22.21 4.09
C TYR A 334 22.35 21.39 5.37
N GLU A 335 22.79 21.90 6.53
CA GLU A 335 22.56 21.25 7.83
C GLU A 335 21.05 21.11 8.10
N GLY A 336 20.25 22.14 7.80
CA GLY A 336 18.79 22.08 7.92
C GLY A 336 18.14 21.06 6.98
N LEU A 337 18.61 20.94 5.74
CA LEU A 337 18.10 19.95 4.77
C LEU A 337 18.42 18.52 5.23
N ILE A 338 19.65 18.27 5.69
CA ILE A 338 20.09 16.97 6.21
C ILE A 338 19.28 16.58 7.46
N PHE A 339 19.05 17.53 8.37
CA PHE A 339 18.24 17.29 9.56
C PHE A 339 16.82 16.88 9.22
N ARG A 340 16.14 17.61 8.32
CA ARG A 340 14.77 17.30 7.87
C ARG A 340 14.68 15.91 7.25
N PHE A 341 15.63 15.56 6.38
CA PHE A 341 15.69 14.23 5.77
C PHE A 341 15.82 13.12 6.83
N LYS A 342 16.79 13.25 7.74
CA LYS A 342 17.03 12.27 8.81
C LYS A 342 15.83 12.13 9.74
N PHE A 343 15.22 13.25 10.13
CA PHE A 343 14.05 13.26 10.98
C PHE A 343 12.88 12.52 10.33
N LEU A 344 12.52 12.88 9.08
CA LEU A 344 11.38 12.24 8.42
C LEU A 344 11.63 10.76 8.14
N MET A 345 12.85 10.40 7.73
CA MET A 345 13.21 9.00 7.51
C MET A 345 13.12 8.17 8.79
N LEU A 346 13.57 8.70 9.95
CA LEU A 346 13.44 8.04 11.24
C LEU A 346 11.97 7.80 11.59
N VAL A 347 11.13 8.85 11.51
CA VAL A 347 9.69 8.75 11.78
C VAL A 347 9.03 7.71 10.86
N THR A 348 9.37 7.73 9.56
CA THR A 348 8.83 6.79 8.58
C THR A 348 9.21 5.35 8.90
N LEU A 349 10.48 5.09 9.23
CA LEU A 349 10.94 3.76 9.63
C LEU A 349 10.27 3.29 10.91
N THR A 350 10.08 4.16 11.91
CA THR A 350 9.35 3.82 13.13
C THR A 350 7.89 3.49 12.85
N CYS A 351 7.19 4.29 12.03
CA CYS A 351 5.80 4.00 11.63
C CYS A 351 5.68 2.66 10.87
N ALA A 352 6.59 2.39 9.93
CA ALA A 352 6.62 1.14 9.19
C ALA A 352 6.92 -0.06 10.11
N ALA A 353 7.92 0.05 10.99
CA ALA A 353 8.27 -1.00 11.94
C ALA A 353 7.12 -1.31 12.89
N MET A 354 6.46 -0.29 13.46
CA MET A 354 5.28 -0.49 14.30
C MET A 354 4.15 -1.17 13.53
N THR A 355 3.89 -0.77 12.28
CA THR A 355 2.88 -1.42 11.42
C THR A 355 3.14 -2.92 11.27
N VAL A 356 4.38 -3.30 10.94
CA VAL A 356 4.75 -4.70 10.75
C VAL A 356 4.71 -5.49 12.06
N ILE A 357 5.23 -4.93 13.16
CA ILE A 357 5.23 -5.59 14.47
C ILE A 357 3.79 -5.88 14.92
N PHE A 358 2.91 -4.87 14.88
CA PHE A 358 1.52 -5.07 15.29
C PHE A 358 0.74 -5.95 14.32
N PHE A 359 1.07 -5.93 13.03
CA PHE A 359 0.50 -6.88 12.07
C PHE A 359 0.86 -8.31 12.45
N ILE A 360 2.14 -8.62 12.71
CA ILE A 360 2.57 -9.96 13.14
C ILE A 360 1.87 -10.36 14.43
N ILE A 361 1.79 -9.46 15.42
CA ILE A 361 1.08 -9.72 16.68
C ILE A 361 -0.40 -10.05 16.42
N SER A 362 -1.07 -9.33 15.52
CA SER A 362 -2.48 -9.58 15.19
C SER A 362 -2.73 -10.91 14.48
N GLN A 363 -1.74 -11.41 13.72
CA GLN A 363 -1.85 -12.70 13.01
C GLN A 363 -1.54 -13.90 13.91
N VAL A 364 -0.64 -13.74 14.89
CA VAL A 364 -0.21 -14.82 15.78
C VAL A 364 -1.15 -15.00 16.97
N ASN A 365 -1.90 -13.96 17.34
CA ASN A 365 -2.73 -13.96 18.53
C ASN A 365 -4.21 -14.22 18.19
N GLU A 366 -4.95 -14.91 19.07
CA GLU A 366 -6.35 -15.31 18.86
C GLU A 366 -7.37 -14.14 18.97
N GLY A 367 -6.93 -12.91 18.74
CA GLY A 367 -7.77 -11.72 18.59
C GLY A 367 -8.22 -11.03 19.89
N HIS A 368 -8.07 -11.66 21.05
CA HIS A 368 -8.48 -11.11 22.35
C HIS A 368 -7.45 -11.37 23.46
N TRP A 369 -7.08 -10.33 24.20
CA TRP A 369 -6.30 -10.43 25.43
C TRP A 369 -7.19 -10.24 26.65
N HIS A 370 -7.12 -11.16 27.60
CA HIS A 370 -7.77 -11.01 28.90
C HIS A 370 -6.83 -10.24 29.83
N TRP A 371 -7.13 -8.96 30.09
CA TRP A 371 -6.44 -8.16 31.10
C TRP A 371 -7.33 -8.06 32.34
N GLY A 372 -7.22 -9.05 33.23
CA GLY A 372 -8.13 -9.18 34.38
C GLY A 372 -9.56 -9.46 33.91
N GLU A 373 -10.52 -8.63 34.33
CA GLU A 373 -11.94 -8.75 33.96
C GLU A 373 -12.29 -8.16 32.57
N HIS A 374 -11.35 -7.51 31.89
CA HIS A 374 -11.60 -6.86 30.59
C HIS A 374 -10.93 -7.60 29.43
N THR A 375 -11.70 -7.85 28.36
CA THR A 375 -11.20 -8.39 27.10
C THR A 375 -10.81 -7.24 26.16
N VAL A 376 -9.53 -7.17 25.81
CA VAL A 376 -9.00 -6.20 24.85
C VAL A 376 -8.94 -6.84 23.47
N GLN A 377 -9.70 -6.31 22.51
CA GLN A 377 -9.69 -6.78 21.12
C GLN A 377 -8.50 -6.19 20.35
N VAL A 378 -7.39 -6.93 20.32
CA VAL A 378 -6.12 -6.51 19.70
C VAL A 378 -6.28 -6.22 18.21
N ASN A 379 -7.13 -6.98 17.50
CA ASN A 379 -7.36 -6.78 16.06
C ASN A 379 -8.04 -5.43 15.76
N SER A 380 -9.03 -5.05 16.56
CA SER A 380 -9.70 -3.76 16.41
C SER A 380 -8.77 -2.57 16.73
N ALA A 381 -7.93 -2.73 17.75
CA ALA A 381 -6.93 -1.75 18.14
C ALA A 381 -5.84 -1.60 17.07
N PHE A 382 -5.46 -2.69 16.40
CA PHE A 382 -4.56 -2.64 15.25
C PHE A 382 -5.13 -1.80 14.12
N PHE A 383 -6.34 -2.11 13.63
CA PHE A 383 -6.94 -1.35 12.52
C PHE A 383 -7.11 0.13 12.83
N THR A 384 -7.65 0.46 14.00
CA THR A 384 -7.82 1.86 14.42
C THR A 384 -6.49 2.56 14.67
N GLY A 385 -5.53 1.89 15.31
CA GLY A 385 -4.19 2.43 15.60
C GLY A 385 -3.40 2.75 14.34
N ILE A 386 -3.35 1.82 13.37
CA ILE A 386 -2.67 2.04 12.08
C ILE A 386 -3.35 3.17 11.31
N TYR A 387 -4.68 3.17 11.25
CA TYR A 387 -5.42 4.23 10.58
C TYR A 387 -5.15 5.61 11.19
N GLY A 388 -5.14 5.73 12.52
CA GLY A 388 -4.80 6.97 13.23
C GLY A 388 -3.35 7.40 13.03
N MET A 389 -2.41 6.46 13.08
CA MET A 389 -0.99 6.73 12.89
C MET A 389 -0.69 7.30 11.50
N TRP A 390 -1.23 6.72 10.43
CA TRP A 390 -1.01 7.23 9.07
C TRP A 390 -1.71 8.57 8.82
N ASN A 391 -2.85 8.83 9.47
CA ASN A 391 -3.47 10.15 9.49
C ASN A 391 -2.56 11.22 10.11
N LEU A 392 -2.01 10.92 11.29
CA LEU A 392 -1.08 11.81 11.97
C LEU A 392 0.23 11.99 11.19
N TYR A 393 0.71 10.94 10.53
CA TYR A 393 1.89 11.01 9.66
C TYR A 393 1.68 12.01 8.50
N VAL A 394 0.56 11.89 7.78
CA VAL A 394 0.21 12.79 6.67
C VAL A 394 -0.03 14.22 7.17
N PHE A 395 -0.71 14.39 8.30
CA PHE A 395 -0.87 15.68 8.97
C PHE A 395 0.49 16.33 9.30
N ALA A 396 1.39 15.57 9.92
CA ALA A 396 2.71 16.05 10.31
C ALA A 396 3.56 16.45 9.10
N ILE A 397 3.51 15.70 8.00
CA ILE A 397 4.23 16.05 6.77
C ILE A 397 3.72 17.38 6.21
N MET A 398 2.41 17.56 6.05
CA MET A 398 1.85 18.82 5.54
C MET A 398 2.20 19.99 6.46
N PHE A 399 2.16 19.79 7.78
CA PHE A 399 2.51 20.82 8.74
C PHE A 399 4.01 21.20 8.71
N LEU A 400 4.90 20.21 8.77
CA LEU A 400 6.35 20.42 8.86
C LEU A 400 6.99 20.92 7.56
N TYR A 401 6.42 20.53 6.41
CA TYR A 401 6.91 20.93 5.09
C TYR A 401 6.18 22.16 4.54
N ALA A 402 5.32 22.82 5.32
CA ALA A 402 4.70 24.08 4.93
C ALA A 402 5.72 25.25 4.93
N PRO A 403 5.59 26.20 3.99
CA PRO A 403 6.38 27.43 4.02
C PRO A 403 6.19 28.21 5.34
N SER A 404 7.27 28.68 5.95
CA SER A 404 7.25 29.50 7.18
C SER A 404 7.44 30.99 6.89
N HIS A 405 6.92 31.87 7.76
CA HIS A 405 7.04 33.32 7.63
C HIS A 405 8.39 33.88 8.11
N LYS A 406 9.25 33.06 8.71
CA LYS A 406 10.50 33.54 9.30
C LYS A 406 11.51 33.89 8.18
N ARG A 407 11.66 35.18 7.87
CA ARG A 407 12.76 35.69 7.03
C ARG A 407 14.06 35.61 7.84
N TYR A 408 14.94 34.69 7.51
CA TYR A 408 16.33 34.76 7.97
C TYR A 408 17.04 35.84 7.15
N GLY A 409 17.13 37.06 7.67
CA GLY A 409 17.79 38.16 6.97
C GLY A 409 17.84 39.51 7.70
N ASP A 410 16.86 39.84 8.55
CA ASP A 410 16.77 41.21 9.11
C ASP A 410 17.57 41.44 10.39
N GLU A 411 18.19 40.41 10.98
CA GLU A 411 19.05 40.59 12.16
C GLU A 411 20.54 40.77 11.82
N GLN A 412 20.93 40.59 10.55
CA GLN A 412 22.35 40.66 10.15
C GLN A 412 22.76 41.99 9.50
N SER A 413 21.80 42.87 9.23
CA SER A 413 22.03 44.20 8.63
C SER A 413 22.27 45.31 9.65
N ARG A 414 22.35 45.00 10.96
CA ARG A 414 22.65 46.00 12.01
C ARG A 414 24.07 45.98 12.56
N ASP A 415 24.84 44.90 12.37
CA ASP A 415 26.20 44.80 12.89
C ASP A 415 27.18 44.32 11.81
N THR A 416 27.64 45.24 10.98
CA THR A 416 29.04 45.42 10.50
C THR A 416 29.08 46.23 9.21
N GLY A 417 29.53 47.48 9.33
CA GLY A 417 30.08 48.21 8.19
C GLY A 417 31.45 47.64 7.84
N GLY A 418 31.66 47.28 6.57
CA GLY A 418 32.99 46.99 6.01
C GLY A 418 33.04 45.82 5.05
N ASN A 419 33.10 46.13 3.75
CA ASN A 419 33.68 45.36 2.64
C ASN A 419 33.42 43.85 2.55
N SER A 420 32.50 43.47 1.68
CA SER A 420 32.80 42.69 0.44
C SER A 420 31.48 42.36 -0.26
N GLY A 421 31.37 42.80 -1.52
CA GLY A 421 30.24 42.51 -2.40
C GLY A 421 30.26 41.06 -2.88
N GLU A 422 29.70 40.16 -2.09
CA GLU A 422 29.09 38.94 -2.62
C GLU A 422 27.58 39.10 -2.54
N ASP A 423 27.03 39.67 -3.60
CA ASP A 423 25.59 39.71 -3.83
C ASP A 423 25.03 38.28 -3.74
N ILE A 424 23.97 38.17 -2.94
CA ILE A 424 23.16 37.00 -2.76
C ILE A 424 22.40 36.75 -4.07
N GLN A 425 23.06 36.14 -5.05
CA GLN A 425 22.41 35.38 -6.11
C GLN A 425 22.29 33.93 -5.63
N LEU A 426 21.28 33.69 -4.80
CA LEU A 426 20.73 32.34 -4.67
C LEU A 426 20.02 32.07 -6.01
N THR A 427 20.70 31.36 -6.93
CA THR A 427 20.16 30.91 -8.20
C THR A 427 18.87 30.11 -7.98
N THR A 428 17.75 30.82 -8.00
CA THR A 428 16.51 30.33 -8.58
C THR A 428 16.83 29.81 -9.97
N THR A 429 16.51 28.54 -10.21
CA THR A 429 16.08 27.98 -11.50
C THR A 429 16.78 28.58 -12.73
N ILE A 430 17.80 27.89 -13.24
CA ILE A 430 18.29 28.14 -14.60
C ILE A 430 17.16 27.81 -15.58
N THR A 431 16.48 28.84 -16.07
CA THR A 431 15.84 28.86 -17.39
C THR A 431 16.57 29.93 -18.20
N HIS A 432 17.63 29.53 -18.90
CA HIS A 432 18.22 30.38 -19.93
C HIS A 432 17.43 30.15 -21.24
N VAL A 433 16.60 31.14 -21.59
CA VAL A 433 16.28 31.48 -22.97
C VAL A 433 17.13 32.71 -23.28
N ASP A 434 18.16 32.51 -24.09
CA ASP A 434 18.88 33.45 -24.97
C ASP A 434 20.38 33.11 -25.05
N GLY A 435 20.89 33.18 -26.28
CA GLY A 435 22.16 32.63 -26.78
C GLY A 435 23.46 33.35 -26.33
N PRO A 436 24.56 33.21 -27.09
CA PRO A 436 25.70 32.41 -26.65
C PRO A 436 26.79 33.18 -25.88
N THR A 437 27.28 32.49 -24.85
CA THR A 437 28.61 32.49 -24.21
C THR A 437 29.71 33.44 -24.72
N GLU A 438 30.10 34.39 -23.86
CA GLU A 438 31.43 35.03 -23.85
C GLU A 438 32.19 34.70 -22.55
N ILE A 439 32.61 33.44 -22.36
CA ILE A 439 33.65 33.10 -21.36
C ILE A 439 34.54 31.99 -21.92
N TYR A 440 35.18 32.25 -23.07
CA TYR A 440 36.33 31.49 -23.56
C TYR A 440 37.22 32.41 -24.41
N LYS A 441 37.84 33.40 -23.77
CA LYS A 441 38.90 34.20 -24.39
C LYS A 441 39.89 34.72 -23.34
N MET A 442 40.49 33.81 -22.60
CA MET A 442 41.66 34.13 -21.77
C MET A 442 42.52 32.88 -21.55
N THR A 443 43.13 32.38 -22.63
CA THR A 443 44.44 31.73 -22.56
C THR A 443 45.05 31.75 -23.96
N GLY A 444 45.93 32.72 -24.18
CA GLY A 444 46.70 32.80 -25.42
C GLY A 444 47.76 31.72 -25.49
N LYS A 445 47.97 31.18 -26.68
CA LYS A 445 49.28 30.87 -27.22
C LYS A 445 49.21 30.96 -28.74
N GLU A 446 49.89 31.97 -29.25
CA GLU A 446 50.18 32.19 -30.66
C GLU A 446 51.12 31.08 -31.17
N ALA A 447 50.91 30.66 -32.42
CA ALA A 447 51.97 30.23 -33.32
C ALA A 447 51.48 30.42 -34.77
N GLN A 448 52.13 31.36 -35.48
CA GLN A 448 52.35 31.39 -36.93
C GLN A 448 52.78 29.97 -37.41
N GLU A 449 52.43 29.44 -38.58
CA GLU A 449 52.19 29.96 -39.94
C GLU A 449 51.09 29.14 -40.63
#